data_AF-A0A8H3CVA8-F1
#
_entry.id   AF-A0A8H3CVA8-F1
#
_cell.length_a   1.000
_cell.length_b   1.000
_cell.length_c   1.000
_cell.angle_alpha   90.00
_cell.angle_beta   90.00
_cell.angle_gamma   90.00
#
_symmetry.space_group_name_H-M   'P 1'
#
loop_
_entity.id
_entity.type
_entity.pdbx_description
1 polymer ?
#
loop_
_entity_poly.entity_id
_entity_poly.type
_entity_poly.pdbx_seq_one_letter_code
_entity_poly.pdbx_strand_id
1 'polypeptide(L)'
;YESPHDRASIEAEIIRLNTAGNAELAARAGLVAQFPTFTWISDITTVNTSSGTSKLRLQTRNRQGRNRLVVCNLPDRSYSAKVSDRELHFSDAARYEAYVKAVASQLQRYPDVSVAIALEPDSIGNPPAHECLLGLAVALLQLPNVSLYLDSAHAGRLGWPGNVAPTGAILGEILNSAKTHGANVTVRGLMTNVSDYDGFGNKEQQGRDEVKYINDLLYPC
;
A
#
# COMPACT_ATOMS: atom_id res chain seq x y z
N TYR A 1 -4.88 -9.88 12.84
CA TYR A 1 -3.78 -8.98 13.21
C TYR A 1 -4.29 -7.56 13.22
N GLU A 2 -4.17 -6.88 14.36
CA GLU A 2 -4.53 -5.47 14.58
C GLU A 2 -3.25 -4.65 14.49
N SER A 3 -3.25 -3.51 13.78
CA SER A 3 -2.08 -2.61 13.71
C SER A 3 -1.83 -1.98 15.10
N PRO A 4 -0.66 -2.19 15.73
CA PRO A 4 -0.38 -1.70 17.09
C PRO A 4 -0.39 -0.17 17.19
N HIS A 5 -0.07 0.51 16.08
CA HIS A 5 -0.05 1.96 16.02
C HIS A 5 -1.47 2.55 16.02
N ASP A 6 -2.39 1.89 15.31
CA ASP A 6 -3.78 2.33 15.27
C ASP A 6 -4.46 2.01 16.60
N ARG A 7 -4.08 0.90 17.24
CA ARG A 7 -4.59 0.52 18.56
C ARG A 7 -4.31 1.58 19.63
N ALA A 8 -3.09 2.11 19.71
CA ALA A 8 -2.77 3.16 20.70
C ALA A 8 -3.59 4.45 20.47
N SER A 9 -3.76 4.85 19.20
CA SER A 9 -4.60 6.01 18.85
C SER A 9 -6.07 5.78 19.18
N ILE A 10 -6.58 4.57 18.92
CA ILE A 10 -7.96 4.18 19.24
C ILE A 10 -8.17 4.12 20.76
N GLU A 11 -7.22 3.57 21.51
CA GLU A 11 -7.27 3.54 22.98
C GLU A 11 -7.29 4.95 23.58
N ALA A 12 -6.46 5.87 23.07
CA ALA A 12 -6.49 7.27 23.47
C ALA A 12 -7.84 7.93 23.16
N GLU A 13 -8.43 7.63 22.00
CA GLU A 13 -9.74 8.15 21.61
C GLU A 13 -10.88 7.60 22.48
N ILE A 14 -10.83 6.30 22.85
CA ILE A 14 -11.78 5.68 23.79
C ILE A 14 -11.74 6.41 25.14
N ILE A 15 -10.54 6.70 25.66
CA ILE A 15 -10.37 7.45 26.91
C ILE A 15 -10.97 8.85 26.80
N ARG A 16 -10.70 9.55 25.70
CA ARG A 16 -11.25 10.90 25.43
C ARG A 16 -12.79 10.88 25.38
N LEU A 17 -13.38 9.93 24.66
CA LEU A 17 -14.83 9.79 24.52
C LEU A 17 -15.51 9.47 25.85
N ASN A 18 -14.94 8.57 26.65
CA ASN A 18 -15.45 8.26 28.00
C ASN A 18 -15.38 9.48 28.92
N THR A 19 -14.26 10.22 28.89
CA THR A 19 -14.09 11.45 29.68
C THR A 19 -15.12 12.51 29.30
N ALA A 20 -15.51 12.57 28.02
CA ALA A 20 -16.55 13.45 27.51
C ALA A 20 -17.99 12.95 27.75
N GLY A 21 -18.18 11.82 28.46
CA GLY A 21 -19.51 11.23 28.73
C GLY A 21 -20.13 10.46 27.56
N ASN A 22 -19.39 10.22 26.47
CA ASN A 22 -19.88 9.55 25.26
C ASN A 22 -19.62 8.04 25.28
N ALA A 23 -20.16 7.33 26.27
CA ALA A 23 -19.90 5.91 26.49
C ALA A 23 -20.26 5.00 25.29
N GLU A 24 -21.35 5.31 24.58
CA GLU A 24 -21.75 4.53 23.39
C GLU A 24 -20.75 4.69 22.24
N LEU A 25 -20.27 5.92 21.98
CA LEU A 25 -19.24 6.16 20.97
C LEU A 25 -17.91 5.50 21.37
N ALA A 26 -17.55 5.53 22.65
CA ALA A 26 -16.36 4.84 23.15
C ALA A 26 -16.45 3.31 22.92
N ALA A 27 -17.62 2.71 23.15
CA ALA A 27 -17.85 1.29 22.85
C ALA A 27 -17.70 0.99 21.36
N ARG A 28 -18.25 1.85 20.48
CA ARG A 28 -18.09 1.72 19.02
C ARG A 28 -16.63 1.88 18.58
N ALA A 29 -15.88 2.82 19.15
CA ALA A 29 -14.45 2.96 18.91
C ALA A 29 -13.66 1.71 19.33
N GLY A 30 -14.06 1.05 20.42
CA GLY A 30 -13.52 -0.25 20.84
C GLY A 30 -13.71 -1.38 19.82
N LEU A 31 -14.76 -1.31 18.99
CA LEU A 31 -14.94 -2.25 17.87
C LEU A 31 -13.95 -1.98 16.74
N VAL A 32 -13.60 -0.72 16.48
CA VAL A 32 -12.65 -0.34 15.42
C VAL A 32 -11.28 -0.99 15.65
N ALA A 33 -10.83 -1.09 16.91
CA ALA A 33 -9.55 -1.72 17.25
C ALA A 33 -9.44 -3.18 16.81
N GLN A 34 -10.58 -3.87 16.62
CA GLN A 34 -10.63 -5.29 16.23
C GLN A 34 -10.44 -5.50 14.72
N PHE A 35 -10.59 -4.44 13.92
CA PHE A 35 -10.46 -4.54 12.48
C PHE A 35 -8.98 -4.45 12.05
N PRO A 36 -8.55 -5.35 11.16
CA PRO A 36 -7.20 -5.28 10.63
C PRO A 36 -7.02 -4.09 9.69
N THR A 37 -6.00 -3.28 9.95
CA THR A 37 -5.55 -2.20 9.06
C THR A 37 -4.19 -2.51 8.44
N PHE A 38 -3.80 -1.75 7.42
CA PHE A 38 -2.46 -1.80 6.85
C PHE A 38 -1.49 -0.94 7.66
N THR A 39 -0.26 -1.42 7.85
CA THR A 39 0.82 -0.62 8.42
C THR A 39 1.62 0.05 7.30
N TRP A 40 1.73 1.37 7.35
CA TRP A 40 2.48 2.15 6.37
C TRP A 40 3.98 2.13 6.69
N ILE A 41 4.76 1.70 5.70
CA ILE A 41 6.21 1.83 5.63
C ILE A 41 6.43 2.92 4.59
N SER A 42 6.71 4.13 5.06
CA SER A 42 6.62 5.35 4.25
C SER A 42 7.88 6.22 4.25
N ASP A 43 8.94 5.75 4.88
CA ASP A 43 10.23 6.42 5.00
C ASP A 43 11.33 5.42 5.37
N ILE A 44 12.58 5.77 5.10
CA ILE A 44 13.77 4.95 5.37
C ILE A 44 13.93 4.66 6.87
N THR A 45 13.52 5.58 7.75
CA THR A 45 13.69 5.43 9.20
C THR A 45 12.80 4.33 9.77
N THR A 46 11.59 4.15 9.22
CA THR A 46 10.66 3.08 9.62
C THR A 46 11.17 1.68 9.29
N VAL A 47 12.17 1.56 8.43
CA VAL A 47 12.82 0.29 8.06
C VAL A 47 14.09 0.04 8.90
N ASN A 48 14.88 1.08 9.15
CA ASN A 48 16.28 0.99 9.61
C ASN A 48 16.52 1.22 11.12
N THR A 49 15.61 0.86 12.03
CA THR A 49 15.93 0.98 13.48
C THR A 49 16.70 -0.24 14.00
N SER A 50 17.96 -0.01 14.38
CA SER A 50 18.92 -0.97 14.91
C SER A 50 18.55 -1.54 16.29
N SER A 51 17.62 -0.93 17.01
CA SER A 51 17.13 -1.35 18.34
C SER A 51 16.02 -2.41 18.31
N GLY A 52 15.67 -2.91 17.11
CA GLY A 52 14.69 -3.98 17.00
C GLY A 52 13.23 -3.56 17.10
N THR A 53 12.96 -2.25 17.02
CA THR A 53 11.66 -1.59 17.25
C THR A 53 11.01 -1.06 15.98
N SER A 54 11.56 -1.33 14.79
CA SER A 54 11.00 -0.78 13.55
C SER A 54 9.59 -1.33 13.35
N LYS A 55 8.66 -0.48 12.87
CA LYS A 55 7.26 -0.87 12.62
C LYS A 55 7.22 -2.16 11.78
N LEU A 56 8.06 -2.23 10.75
CA LEU A 56 8.21 -3.40 9.90
C LEU A 56 8.67 -4.66 10.67
N ARG A 57 9.61 -4.54 11.61
CA ARG A 57 10.10 -5.68 12.38
C ARG A 57 9.07 -6.22 13.37
N LEU A 58 8.24 -5.35 13.95
CA LEU A 58 7.13 -5.76 14.82
C LEU A 58 6.06 -6.52 14.04
N GLN A 59 5.75 -6.06 12.83
CA GLN A 59 4.85 -6.76 11.90
C GLN A 59 5.39 -8.13 11.52
N THR A 60 6.62 -8.16 11.01
CA THR A 60 7.19 -9.37 10.41
C THR A 60 7.52 -10.48 11.41
N ARG A 61 7.67 -10.17 12.71
CA ARG A 61 7.78 -11.19 13.77
C ARG A 61 6.47 -11.85 14.14
N ASN A 62 5.33 -11.21 13.84
CA ASN A 62 4.05 -11.75 14.26
C ASN A 62 3.62 -12.89 13.33
N ARG A 63 3.50 -14.09 13.91
CA ARG A 63 3.08 -15.32 13.21
C ARG A 63 1.56 -15.50 13.18
N GLN A 64 0.77 -14.62 13.78
CA GLN A 64 -0.69 -14.73 13.81
C GLN A 64 -1.35 -13.95 12.67
N GLY A 65 -2.01 -14.69 11.79
CA GLY A 65 -2.75 -14.14 10.65
C GLY A 65 -1.82 -13.64 9.55
N ARG A 66 -2.40 -12.90 8.61
CA ARG A 66 -1.69 -12.30 7.48
C ARG A 66 -1.36 -10.83 7.78
N ASN A 67 -0.08 -10.48 7.78
CA ASN A 67 0.35 -9.10 7.96
C ASN A 67 0.07 -8.27 6.72
N ARG A 68 -0.25 -7.00 6.90
CA ARG A 68 -0.66 -6.08 5.83
C ARG A 68 0.21 -4.84 5.87
N LEU A 69 0.99 -4.62 4.81
CA LEU A 69 1.94 -3.52 4.72
C LEU A 69 1.59 -2.64 3.52
N VAL A 70 1.70 -1.34 3.68
CA VAL A 70 1.86 -0.42 2.56
C VAL A 70 3.35 -0.12 2.45
N VAL A 71 3.94 -0.36 1.28
CA VAL A 71 5.30 0.06 0.95
C VAL A 71 5.16 1.26 0.03
N CYS A 72 5.44 2.45 0.53
CA CYS A 72 5.20 3.69 -0.21
C CYS A 72 6.31 4.70 0.05
N ASN A 73 7.30 4.81 -0.83
CA ASN A 73 8.36 5.79 -0.68
C ASN A 73 8.98 6.21 -2.01
N LEU A 74 8.21 6.19 -3.11
CA LEU A 74 8.70 6.66 -4.40
C LEU A 74 9.30 8.07 -4.32
N PRO A 75 10.38 8.33 -5.09
CA PRO A 75 10.88 9.68 -5.36
C PRO A 75 9.81 10.66 -5.79
N ASP A 76 9.88 11.90 -5.31
CA ASP A 76 8.98 12.99 -5.69
C ASP A 76 7.47 12.66 -5.63
N ARG A 77 7.07 11.70 -4.78
CA ARG A 77 5.68 11.24 -4.62
C ARG A 77 4.67 12.36 -4.37
N SER A 78 3.48 12.23 -4.94
CA SER A 78 2.48 13.30 -5.08
C SER A 78 1.48 13.48 -3.94
N TYR A 79 1.41 12.59 -2.93
CA TYR A 79 0.35 12.62 -1.92
C TYR A 79 0.21 13.99 -1.23
N SER A 80 -1.03 14.45 -1.06
CA SER A 80 -1.38 15.81 -0.65
C SER A 80 -1.04 16.11 0.82
N ALA A 81 -0.22 17.15 1.03
CA ALA A 81 -0.39 18.28 1.97
C ALA A 81 0.94 18.87 2.46
N LYS A 82 2.06 18.13 2.42
CA LYS A 82 3.37 18.67 2.84
C LYS A 82 4.53 18.19 1.98
N VAL A 83 5.18 19.13 1.30
CA VAL A 83 6.45 18.94 0.58
C VAL A 83 7.57 18.46 1.53
N SER A 84 7.47 18.75 2.83
CA SER A 84 8.43 18.31 3.87
C SER A 84 8.48 16.80 4.10
N ASP A 85 7.50 16.05 3.60
CA ASP A 85 7.37 14.61 3.85
C ASP A 85 7.93 13.78 2.67
N ARG A 86 8.60 14.43 1.70
CA ARG A 86 9.28 13.81 0.56
C ARG A 86 10.78 13.72 0.84
N GLU A 87 11.25 12.56 1.32
CA GLU A 87 12.68 12.38 1.63
C GLU A 87 13.53 11.96 0.41
N LEU A 88 12.90 11.54 -0.69
CA LEU A 88 13.53 11.10 -1.93
C LEU A 88 13.12 11.99 -3.10
N HIS A 89 14.09 12.34 -3.94
CA HIS A 89 13.92 13.05 -5.20
C HIS A 89 14.27 12.16 -6.39
N PHE A 90 13.92 12.55 -7.62
CA PHE A 90 14.15 11.73 -8.81
C PHE A 90 15.60 11.24 -8.98
N SER A 91 16.58 12.01 -8.51
CA SER A 91 18.01 11.63 -8.47
C SER A 91 18.35 10.53 -7.45
N ASP A 92 17.43 10.19 -6.55
CA ASP A 92 17.62 9.27 -5.42
C ASP A 92 17.17 7.82 -5.73
N ALA A 93 17.12 7.42 -7.00
CA ALA A 93 16.75 6.05 -7.42
C ALA A 93 17.48 4.95 -6.62
N ALA A 94 18.79 5.13 -6.38
CA ALA A 94 19.59 4.18 -5.59
C ALA A 94 19.16 4.12 -4.10
N ARG A 95 18.70 5.23 -3.52
CA ARG A 95 18.19 5.26 -2.14
C ARG A 95 16.82 4.59 -2.06
N TYR A 96 15.96 4.78 -3.06
CA TYR A 96 14.70 4.06 -3.18
C TYR A 96 14.94 2.54 -3.29
N GLU A 97 15.87 2.11 -4.14
CA GLU A 97 16.25 0.71 -4.26
C GLU A 97 16.76 0.14 -2.92
N ALA A 98 17.63 0.87 -2.21
CA ALA A 98 18.12 0.48 -0.91
C ALA A 98 17.00 0.36 0.14
N TYR A 99 16.02 1.27 0.09
CA TYR A 99 14.82 1.21 0.92
C TYR A 99 14.01 -0.07 0.66
N VAL A 100 13.70 -0.39 -0.60
CA VAL A 100 12.95 -1.62 -0.94
C VAL A 100 13.75 -2.88 -0.58
N LYS A 101 15.06 -2.90 -0.82
CA LYS A 101 15.95 -4.00 -0.40
C LYS A 101 15.95 -4.21 1.11
N ALA A 102 15.91 -3.13 1.89
CA ALA A 102 15.84 -3.20 3.34
C ALA A 102 14.49 -3.78 3.80
N VAL A 103 13.39 -3.43 3.13
CA VAL A 103 12.08 -4.06 3.36
C VAL A 103 12.14 -5.56 3.06
N ALA A 104 12.60 -5.95 1.87
CA ALA A 104 12.74 -7.33 1.45
C ALA A 104 13.61 -8.16 2.43
N SER A 105 14.72 -7.58 2.88
CA SER A 105 15.63 -8.23 3.83
C SER A 105 14.98 -8.51 5.18
N GLN A 106 14.06 -7.65 5.67
CA GLN A 106 13.32 -7.94 6.89
C GLN A 106 12.31 -9.07 6.68
N LEU A 107 11.61 -9.08 5.54
CA LEU A 107 10.60 -10.11 5.22
C LEU A 107 11.24 -11.50 5.07
N GLN A 108 12.42 -11.58 4.47
CA GLN A 108 13.20 -12.82 4.31
C GLN A 108 13.61 -13.45 5.65
N ARG A 109 13.73 -12.68 6.73
CA ARG A 109 14.06 -13.20 8.07
C ARG A 109 12.91 -13.99 8.70
N TYR A 110 11.69 -13.88 8.16
CA TYR A 110 10.49 -14.53 8.68
C TYR A 110 9.70 -15.20 7.55
N PRO A 111 10.26 -16.23 6.89
CA PRO A 111 9.63 -16.88 5.74
C PRO A 111 8.30 -17.58 6.07
N ASP A 112 8.06 -17.92 7.34
CA ASP A 112 6.80 -18.54 7.80
C ASP A 112 5.66 -17.53 7.99
N VAL A 113 5.94 -16.23 7.84
CA VAL A 113 4.99 -15.16 8.10
C VAL A 113 4.44 -14.63 6.77
N SER A 114 3.15 -14.88 6.52
CA SER A 114 2.48 -14.40 5.31
C SER A 114 2.23 -12.89 5.35
N VAL A 115 2.60 -12.20 4.27
CA VAL A 115 2.49 -10.75 4.12
C VAL A 115 1.72 -10.41 2.84
N ALA A 116 0.77 -9.49 2.95
CA ALA A 116 0.19 -8.78 1.81
C ALA A 116 0.80 -7.38 1.74
N ILE A 117 1.35 -7.02 0.58
CA ILE A 117 1.93 -5.69 0.36
C ILE A 117 1.06 -4.92 -0.64
N ALA A 118 0.63 -3.75 -0.21
CA ALA A 118 0.12 -2.69 -1.05
C ALA A 118 1.29 -1.82 -1.52
N LEU A 119 1.62 -1.84 -2.80
CA LEU A 119 2.82 -1.20 -3.35
C LEU A 119 2.52 0.16 -3.99
N GLU A 120 3.13 1.21 -3.42
CA GLU A 120 3.14 2.58 -3.93
C GLU A 120 1.76 3.13 -4.31
N PRO A 121 0.84 3.27 -3.33
CA PRO A 121 -0.42 4.00 -3.55
C PRO A 121 -0.18 5.38 -4.17
N ASP A 122 -1.08 5.80 -5.07
CA ASP A 122 -1.03 7.09 -5.78
C ASP A 122 0.15 7.23 -6.77
N SER A 123 0.79 6.12 -7.14
CA SER A 123 1.86 6.14 -8.13
C SER A 123 1.34 6.14 -9.57
N ILE A 124 0.23 5.45 -9.84
CA ILE A 124 -0.30 5.32 -11.20
C ILE A 124 -1.16 6.52 -11.58
N GLY A 125 -0.88 7.08 -12.76
CA GLY A 125 -1.59 8.24 -13.30
C GLY A 125 -1.16 9.57 -12.67
N ASN A 126 -0.05 9.62 -11.92
CA ASN A 126 0.58 10.86 -11.46
C ASN A 126 1.97 11.04 -12.08
N PRO A 127 2.35 12.27 -12.45
CA PRO A 127 3.74 12.60 -12.74
C PRO A 127 4.56 12.77 -11.44
N PRO A 128 5.88 12.50 -11.47
CA PRO A 128 6.59 11.89 -12.59
C PRO A 128 6.26 10.39 -12.72
N ALA A 129 6.44 9.87 -13.94
CA ALA A 129 6.23 8.48 -14.26
C ALA A 129 7.38 7.63 -13.64
N HIS A 130 7.03 6.54 -12.95
CA HIS A 130 7.95 5.75 -12.12
C HIS A 130 7.99 4.28 -12.52
N GLU A 131 7.62 3.92 -13.74
CA GLU A 131 7.42 2.55 -14.20
C GLU A 131 8.67 1.67 -13.98
N CYS A 132 9.87 2.23 -14.20
CA CYS A 132 11.14 1.56 -13.93
C CYS A 132 11.38 1.28 -12.44
N LEU A 133 11.10 2.24 -11.55
CA LEU A 133 11.28 2.06 -10.11
C LEU A 133 10.21 1.13 -9.52
N LEU A 134 8.97 1.23 -10.01
CA LEU A 134 7.90 0.30 -9.67
C LEU A 134 8.25 -1.13 -10.11
N GLY A 135 8.73 -1.30 -11.35
CA GLY A 135 9.19 -2.60 -11.85
C GLY A 135 10.32 -3.20 -11.00
N LEU A 136 11.32 -2.38 -10.65
CA LEU A 136 12.40 -2.77 -9.73
C LEU A 136 11.85 -3.20 -8.36
N ALA A 137 10.91 -2.45 -7.78
CA ALA A 137 10.32 -2.77 -6.49
C ALA A 137 9.52 -4.08 -6.53
N VAL A 138 8.75 -4.30 -7.60
CA VAL A 138 8.04 -5.56 -7.84
C VAL A 138 9.02 -6.73 -7.88
N ALA A 139 10.15 -6.59 -8.57
CA ALA A 139 11.16 -7.63 -8.66
C ALA A 139 11.86 -7.91 -7.32
N LEU A 140 12.23 -6.87 -6.56
CA LEU A 140 12.90 -7.00 -5.27
C LEU A 140 12.01 -7.63 -4.17
N LEU A 141 10.69 -7.52 -4.31
CA LEU A 141 9.72 -8.04 -3.35
C LEU A 141 9.16 -9.43 -3.73
N GLN A 142 9.73 -10.11 -4.73
CA GLN A 142 9.39 -11.49 -5.07
C GLN A 142 9.89 -12.48 -4.00
N LEU A 143 9.14 -12.60 -2.91
CA LEU A 143 9.42 -13.50 -1.79
C LEU A 143 8.30 -14.54 -1.64
N PRO A 144 8.60 -15.78 -1.24
CA PRO A 144 7.60 -16.87 -1.18
C PRO A 144 6.47 -16.58 -0.18
N ASN A 145 6.71 -15.74 0.81
CA ASN A 145 5.75 -15.36 1.84
C ASN A 145 5.02 -14.04 1.56
N VAL A 146 5.27 -13.40 0.41
CA VAL A 146 4.70 -12.11 0.03
C VAL A 146 3.66 -12.30 -1.08
N SER A 147 2.50 -11.65 -0.96
CA SER A 147 1.67 -11.35 -2.11
C SER A 147 1.60 -9.85 -2.32
N LEU A 148 1.99 -9.45 -3.53
CA LEU A 148 2.13 -8.06 -3.91
C LEU A 148 0.88 -7.59 -4.67
N TYR A 149 0.32 -6.47 -4.25
CA TYR A 149 -0.77 -5.78 -4.92
C TYR A 149 -0.26 -4.43 -5.38
N LEU A 150 -0.29 -4.19 -6.69
CA LEU A 150 0.16 -2.94 -7.29
C LEU A 150 -0.96 -1.91 -7.25
N ASP A 151 -0.62 -0.65 -6.99
CA ASP A 151 -1.59 0.44 -7.02
C ASP A 151 -2.33 0.52 -8.34
N SER A 152 -3.58 0.93 -8.31
CA SER A 152 -4.35 1.27 -9.50
C SER A 152 -5.31 2.43 -9.21
N ALA A 153 -4.92 3.33 -8.31
CA ALA A 153 -5.72 4.48 -7.86
C ALA A 153 -7.13 4.08 -7.42
N HIS A 154 -8.17 4.69 -7.99
CA HIS A 154 -9.57 4.48 -7.62
C HIS A 154 -10.49 4.82 -8.79
N ALA A 155 -11.76 4.43 -8.70
CA ALA A 155 -12.76 4.53 -9.75
C ALA A 155 -12.95 5.99 -10.21
N GLY A 156 -13.06 6.93 -9.26
CA GLY A 156 -13.22 8.36 -9.52
C GLY A 156 -12.13 8.97 -10.40
N ARG A 157 -10.96 8.34 -10.47
CA ARG A 157 -9.80 8.82 -11.20
C ARG A 157 -9.52 8.04 -12.47
N LEU A 158 -9.32 6.72 -12.36
CA LEU A 158 -8.91 5.87 -13.47
C LEU A 158 -10.02 4.96 -14.01
N GLY A 159 -11.18 4.92 -13.34
CA GLY A 159 -12.33 4.10 -13.73
C GLY A 159 -13.26 4.72 -14.76
N TRP A 160 -12.93 5.90 -15.31
CA TRP A 160 -13.66 6.46 -16.44
C TRP A 160 -13.32 5.71 -17.74
N PRO A 161 -14.26 5.48 -18.67
CA PRO A 161 -14.03 4.62 -19.83
C PRO A 161 -12.83 5.02 -20.71
N GLY A 162 -12.52 6.31 -20.81
CA GLY A 162 -11.32 6.79 -21.53
C GLY A 162 -9.98 6.50 -20.84
N ASN A 163 -9.98 6.16 -19.55
CA ASN A 163 -8.79 5.99 -18.72
C ASN A 163 -8.44 4.52 -18.46
N VAL A 164 -9.41 3.61 -18.57
CA VAL A 164 -9.21 2.19 -18.24
C VAL A 164 -8.13 1.54 -19.12
N ALA A 165 -8.23 1.67 -20.45
CA ALA A 165 -7.25 1.07 -21.35
C ALA A 165 -5.84 1.68 -21.20
N PRO A 166 -5.65 3.01 -21.12
CA PRO A 166 -4.36 3.60 -20.77
C PRO A 166 -3.80 3.12 -19.43
N THR A 167 -4.65 2.95 -18.42
CA THR A 167 -4.23 2.43 -17.10
C THR A 167 -3.72 0.99 -17.22
N GLY A 168 -4.43 0.14 -17.96
CA GLY A 168 -3.98 -1.23 -18.25
C GLY A 168 -2.63 -1.27 -18.98
N ALA A 169 -2.39 -0.33 -19.90
CA ALA A 169 -1.10 -0.22 -20.60
C ALA A 169 0.05 0.12 -19.64
N ILE A 170 -0.12 1.12 -18.78
CA ILE A 170 0.88 1.51 -17.77
C ILE A 170 1.18 0.35 -16.81
N LEU A 171 0.15 -0.35 -16.34
CA LEU A 171 0.31 -1.55 -15.50
C LEU A 171 1.11 -2.64 -16.23
N GLY A 172 0.85 -2.84 -17.52
CA GLY A 172 1.62 -3.74 -18.39
C GLY A 172 3.08 -3.32 -18.53
N GLU A 173 3.36 -2.03 -18.69
CA GLU A 173 4.71 -1.47 -18.76
C GLU A 173 5.50 -1.69 -17.46
N ILE A 174 4.88 -1.45 -16.30
CA ILE A 174 5.48 -1.74 -14.99
C ILE A 174 5.85 -3.21 -14.87
N LEU A 175 4.94 -4.11 -15.23
CA LEU A 175 5.20 -5.55 -15.15
C LEU A 175 6.27 -6.00 -16.16
N ASN A 176 6.30 -5.42 -17.36
CA ASN A 176 7.36 -5.68 -18.34
C ASN A 176 8.72 -5.17 -17.85
N SER A 177 8.75 -3.99 -17.23
CA SER A 177 9.94 -3.45 -16.58
C SER A 177 10.43 -4.38 -15.46
N ALA A 178 9.52 -4.88 -14.61
CA ALA A 178 9.85 -5.85 -13.57
C ALA A 178 10.49 -7.13 -14.12
N LYS A 179 10.00 -7.63 -15.26
CA LYS A 179 10.53 -8.82 -15.92
C LYS A 179 11.97 -8.67 -16.42
N THR A 180 12.46 -7.44 -16.63
CA THR A 180 13.88 -7.21 -16.96
C THR A 180 14.83 -7.60 -15.82
N HIS A 181 14.32 -7.67 -14.58
CA HIS A 181 15.05 -8.10 -13.39
C HIS A 181 14.83 -9.59 -13.04
N GLY A 182 13.89 -10.28 -13.71
CA GLY A 182 13.63 -11.71 -13.51
C GLY A 182 12.42 -12.22 -14.29
N ALA A 183 12.57 -13.34 -15.00
CA ALA A 183 11.52 -13.84 -15.91
C ALA A 183 10.21 -14.26 -15.22
N ASN A 184 10.26 -14.64 -13.94
CA ASN A 184 9.12 -15.16 -13.17
C ASN A 184 8.51 -14.13 -12.21
N VAL A 185 8.82 -12.85 -12.41
CA VAL A 185 8.31 -11.77 -11.56
C VAL A 185 6.82 -11.57 -11.81
N THR A 186 6.01 -11.57 -10.75
CA THR A 186 4.55 -11.43 -10.83
C THR A 186 3.99 -10.54 -9.73
N VAL A 187 2.75 -10.09 -9.91
CA VAL A 187 1.94 -9.50 -8.84
C VAL A 187 0.75 -10.43 -8.58
N ARG A 188 0.23 -10.42 -7.34
CA ARG A 188 -0.99 -11.15 -7.01
C ARG A 188 -2.22 -10.50 -7.62
N GLY A 189 -2.21 -9.18 -7.74
CA GLY A 189 -3.31 -8.41 -8.29
C GLY A 189 -3.07 -6.91 -8.13
N LEU A 190 -4.17 -6.18 -8.15
CA LEU A 190 -4.19 -4.72 -7.99
C LEU A 190 -4.86 -4.34 -6.68
N MET A 191 -4.64 -3.11 -6.25
CA MET A 191 -5.36 -2.47 -5.16
C MET A 191 -5.97 -1.17 -5.65
N THR A 192 -7.17 -0.86 -5.17
CA THR A 192 -7.90 0.37 -5.50
C THR A 192 -8.43 1.03 -4.23
N ASN A 193 -8.86 2.29 -4.35
CA ASN A 193 -9.50 3.08 -3.28
C ASN A 193 -8.62 3.30 -2.04
N VAL A 194 -7.29 3.19 -2.17
CA VAL A 194 -6.38 3.40 -1.04
C VAL A 194 -6.44 4.87 -0.63
N SER A 195 -6.92 5.11 0.60
CA SER A 195 -7.09 6.43 1.19
C SER A 195 -8.09 7.34 0.47
N ASP A 196 -9.02 6.76 -0.28
CA ASP A 196 -10.16 7.45 -0.91
C ASP A 196 -11.50 6.90 -0.36
N TYR A 197 -12.63 7.34 -0.92
CA TYR A 197 -13.98 7.18 -0.36
C TYR A 197 -15.00 6.71 -1.39
N ASP A 198 -14.55 6.10 -2.50
CA ASP A 198 -15.42 5.65 -3.58
C ASP A 198 -16.40 4.54 -3.14
N GLY A 199 -17.53 4.46 -3.84
CA GLY A 199 -18.56 3.43 -3.61
C GLY A 199 -18.08 2.03 -3.97
N PHE A 200 -18.62 1.01 -3.29
CA PHE A 200 -18.31 -0.39 -3.55
C PHE A 200 -19.60 -1.20 -3.77
N GLY A 201 -19.94 -1.45 -5.03
CA GLY A 201 -21.12 -2.23 -5.44
C GLY A 201 -22.46 -1.52 -5.26
N ASN A 202 -22.47 -0.20 -5.08
CA ASN A 202 -23.67 0.59 -4.78
C ASN A 202 -23.92 1.74 -5.77
N LYS A 203 -23.05 1.95 -6.76
CA LYS A 203 -23.25 2.92 -7.84
C LYS A 203 -23.24 2.20 -9.18
N GLU A 204 -24.15 2.59 -10.08
CA GLU A 204 -24.27 2.00 -11.42
C GLU A 204 -23.40 2.67 -12.48
N GLN A 205 -22.87 3.86 -12.19
CA GLN A 205 -22.08 4.63 -13.15
C GLN A 205 -20.61 4.23 -13.13
N GLN A 206 -19.99 4.09 -14.31
CA GLN A 206 -18.53 3.99 -14.45
C GLN A 206 -17.83 5.20 -13.85
N GLY A 207 -16.63 4.98 -13.30
CA GLY A 207 -15.87 6.02 -12.61
C GLY A 207 -16.47 6.48 -11.28
N ARG A 208 -17.44 5.75 -10.70
CA ARG A 208 -18.04 6.05 -9.39
C ARG A 208 -18.18 4.85 -8.46
N ASP A 209 -17.81 3.67 -8.94
CA ASP A 209 -17.91 2.42 -8.20
C ASP A 209 -16.66 1.56 -8.44
N GLU A 210 -16.06 1.12 -7.35
CA GLU A 210 -14.87 0.28 -7.35
C GLU A 210 -15.12 -1.08 -7.99
N VAL A 211 -16.30 -1.70 -7.80
CA VAL A 211 -16.59 -3.01 -8.40
C VAL A 211 -16.65 -2.91 -9.91
N LYS A 212 -17.21 -1.81 -10.44
CA LYS A 212 -17.22 -1.56 -11.90
C LYS A 212 -15.82 -1.32 -12.42
N TYR A 213 -15.07 -0.45 -11.76
CA TYR A 213 -13.70 -0.16 -12.16
C TYR A 213 -12.83 -1.42 -12.21
N ILE A 214 -12.88 -2.26 -11.18
CA ILE A 214 -12.13 -3.52 -11.12
C ILE A 214 -12.52 -4.45 -12.28
N ASN A 215 -13.82 -4.58 -12.57
CA ASN A 215 -14.29 -5.43 -13.66
C ASN A 215 -13.84 -4.91 -15.02
N ASP A 216 -13.99 -3.60 -15.26
CA ASP A 216 -13.61 -2.97 -16.52
C ASP A 216 -12.09 -3.07 -16.77
N LEU A 217 -11.27 -2.99 -15.71
CA LEU A 217 -9.81 -3.06 -15.81
C LEU A 217 -9.28 -4.49 -15.99
N LEU A 218 -9.87 -5.47 -15.31
CA LEU A 218 -9.39 -6.86 -15.32
C LEU A 218 -10.03 -7.72 -16.43
N TYR A 219 -11.23 -7.35 -16.88
CA TYR A 219 -12.00 -8.09 -17.87
C TYR A 219 -12.53 -7.16 -18.97
N PRO A 220 -11.64 -6.49 -19.72
CA PRO A 220 -12.07 -5.66 -20.83
C PRO A 220 -12.75 -6.54 -21.90
N CYS A 221 -14.01 -6.23 -22.22
CA CYS A 221 -14.78 -6.87 -23.29
C CYS A 221 -14.21 -6.55 -24.68
#